data_AF-A0A2S7NRZ2-F1
#
_entry.id   AF-A0A2S7NRZ2-F1
#
_cell.length_a   1.000
_cell.length_b   1.000
_cell.length_c   1.000
_cell.angle_alpha   90.00
_cell.angle_beta   90.00
_cell.angle_gamma   90.00
#
_symmetry.space_group_name_H-M   'P 1'
#
loop_
_entity.id
_entity.type
_entity.pdbx_description
1 polymer ?
#
loop_
_entity_poly.entity_id
_entity_poly.type
_entity_poly.pdbx_seq_one_letter_code
_entity_poly.pdbx_strand_id
1 'polypeptide(L)'
;MSMSKDHSTQLWNSVQDNDFATYLKISTILLNPATPLKHIPLRIYLPSSTPKPSSPLPATNTRGETPLYTFRTIQTLIPPHTASREPQTIGSAMNSVLPTLFPSRRDAILAEVILHGATVPFKAVLEELMREASYADGWINVCVVMLN
;
A
#
# COMPACT_ATOMS: atom_id res chain seq x y z
N MET A 1 19.36 -14.08 -5.49
CA MET A 1 17.98 -14.29 -5.99
C MET A 1 17.95 -15.67 -6.62
N SER A 2 17.32 -16.67 -6.00
CA SER A 2 17.36 -18.09 -6.41
C SER A 2 16.16 -18.52 -7.28
N MET A 3 15.33 -17.59 -7.74
CA MET A 3 14.18 -17.90 -8.60
C MET A 3 14.64 -18.18 -10.02
N SER A 4 14.15 -19.26 -10.63
CA SER A 4 14.47 -19.59 -12.02
C SER A 4 13.82 -18.61 -12.99
N LYS A 5 14.38 -18.53 -14.20
CA LYS A 5 13.77 -17.79 -15.32
C LYS A 5 12.36 -18.31 -15.61
N ASP A 6 12.18 -19.62 -15.54
CA ASP A 6 10.90 -20.28 -15.83
C ASP A 6 9.83 -19.85 -14.83
N HIS A 7 10.13 -19.84 -13.52
CA HIS A 7 9.19 -19.35 -12.52
C HIS A 7 8.84 -17.88 -12.72
N SER A 8 9.82 -17.04 -13.08
CA SER A 8 9.59 -15.61 -13.31
C SER A 8 8.68 -15.38 -14.53
N THR A 9 8.89 -16.16 -15.60
CA THR A 9 8.08 -16.10 -16.82
C THR A 9 6.65 -16.61 -16.57
N GLN A 10 6.52 -17.71 -15.83
CA GLN A 10 5.22 -18.26 -15.45
C GLN A 10 4.43 -17.31 -14.54
N LEU A 11 5.10 -16.61 -13.60
CA LEU A 11 4.44 -15.60 -12.78
C LEU A 11 3.82 -14.50 -13.67
N TRP A 12 4.59 -13.96 -14.62
CA TRP A 12 4.08 -12.95 -15.56
C TRP A 12 2.90 -13.46 -16.38
N ASN A 13 3.04 -14.62 -17.02
CA ASN A 13 1.99 -15.19 -17.86
C ASN A 13 0.72 -15.49 -17.04
N SER A 14 0.86 -15.99 -15.81
CA SER A 14 -0.30 -16.29 -14.94
C SER A 14 -1.13 -15.04 -14.61
N VAL A 15 -0.50 -13.87 -14.47
CA VAL A 15 -1.20 -12.60 -14.26
C VAL A 15 -1.88 -12.15 -15.55
N GLN A 16 -1.18 -12.25 -16.69
CA GLN A 16 -1.72 -11.87 -18.00
C GLN A 16 -2.94 -12.72 -18.39
N ASP A 17 -2.87 -14.03 -18.15
CA ASP A 17 -3.89 -14.99 -18.55
C ASP A 17 -4.97 -15.19 -17.46
N ASN A 18 -4.87 -14.45 -16.35
CA ASN A 18 -5.75 -14.56 -15.17
C ASN A 18 -5.85 -15.97 -14.58
N ASP A 19 -4.74 -16.72 -14.60
CA ASP A 19 -4.62 -18.05 -13.99
C ASP A 19 -4.19 -17.93 -12.53
N PHE A 20 -5.19 -17.82 -11.64
CA PHE A 20 -4.97 -17.71 -10.21
C PHE A 20 -4.25 -18.92 -9.60
N ALA A 21 -4.51 -20.14 -10.10
CA ALA A 21 -3.93 -21.34 -9.51
C ALA A 21 -2.43 -21.43 -9.76
N THR A 22 -1.98 -21.06 -10.95
CA THR A 22 -0.54 -20.97 -11.28
C THR A 22 0.11 -19.79 -10.57
N TYR A 23 -0.55 -18.63 -10.55
CA TYR A 23 -0.08 -17.45 -9.84
C TYR A 23 0.20 -17.77 -8.36
N LEU A 24 -0.78 -18.33 -7.65
CA LEU A 24 -0.69 -18.59 -6.20
C LEU A 24 0.46 -19.55 -5.86
N LYS A 25 0.67 -20.59 -6.68
CA LYS A 25 1.76 -21.56 -6.48
C LYS A 25 3.13 -20.88 -6.50
N ILE A 26 3.32 -19.91 -7.41
CA ILE A 26 4.61 -19.23 -7.60
C ILE A 26 4.76 -18.04 -6.64
N SER A 27 3.70 -17.25 -6.44
CA SER A 27 3.72 -16.06 -5.56
C SER A 27 3.96 -16.41 -4.10
N THR A 28 3.47 -17.57 -3.64
CA THR A 28 3.72 -18.08 -2.28
C THR A 28 5.23 -18.26 -2.01
N ILE A 29 6.03 -18.61 -3.03
CA ILE A 29 7.49 -18.75 -2.89
C ILE A 29 8.15 -17.40 -2.55
N LEU A 30 7.58 -16.31 -3.08
CA LEU A 30 8.09 -14.95 -2.89
C LEU A 30 7.60 -14.33 -1.58
N LEU A 31 6.32 -14.52 -1.26
CA LEU A 31 5.67 -13.90 -0.11
C LEU A 31 5.89 -14.68 1.21
N ASN A 32 6.24 -15.96 1.11
CA ASN A 32 6.56 -16.82 2.26
C ASN A 32 8.03 -17.30 2.23
N PRO A 33 9.01 -16.39 2.33
CA PRO A 33 10.42 -16.79 2.34
C PRO A 33 10.76 -17.55 3.62
N ALA A 34 11.70 -18.49 3.53
CA ALA A 34 12.23 -19.23 4.68
C ALA A 34 13.00 -18.33 5.67
N THR A 35 13.45 -17.16 5.22
CA THR A 35 14.15 -16.17 6.05
C THR A 35 13.17 -15.12 6.56
N PRO A 36 13.34 -14.62 7.80
CA PRO A 36 12.50 -13.56 8.34
C PRO A 36 12.57 -12.30 7.47
N LEU A 37 11.42 -11.65 7.29
CA LEU A 37 11.32 -10.40 6.54
C LEU A 37 12.07 -9.29 7.29
N LYS A 38 12.80 -8.46 6.53
CA LYS A 38 13.41 -7.26 7.10
C LYS A 38 12.41 -6.10 7.18
N HIS A 39 11.62 -5.93 6.13
CA HIS A 39 10.63 -4.87 6.01
C HIS A 39 9.41 -5.34 5.22
N ILE A 40 8.25 -4.77 5.53
CA ILE A 40 7.00 -4.99 4.81
C ILE A 40 6.96 -4.07 3.58
N PRO A 41 6.66 -4.60 2.37
CA PRO A 41 6.46 -3.80 1.17
C PRO A 41 5.09 -3.09 1.22
N LEU A 42 5.08 -1.84 1.70
CA LEU A 42 3.88 -1.02 1.80
C LEU A 42 4.03 0.30 1.03
N ARG A 43 3.01 0.64 0.22
CA ARG A 43 2.83 1.96 -0.37
C ARG A 43 1.53 2.57 0.11
N ILE A 44 1.62 3.83 0.55
CA ILE A 44 0.48 4.59 1.08
C ILE A 44 0.18 5.73 0.10
N TYR A 45 -1.05 5.79 -0.40
CA TYR A 45 -1.53 6.83 -1.29
C TYR A 45 -2.40 7.82 -0.52
N LEU A 46 -1.95 9.07 -0.47
CA LEU A 46 -2.68 10.17 0.15
C LEU A 46 -3.30 11.06 -0.94
N PRO A 47 -4.62 11.27 -0.93
CA PRO A 47 -5.24 12.24 -1.82
C PRO A 47 -4.71 13.63 -1.48
N SER A 48 -4.30 14.37 -2.50
CA SER A 48 -3.94 15.79 -2.38
C SER A 48 -5.04 16.59 -3.06
N SER A 49 -5.66 17.51 -2.32
CA SER A 49 -6.55 18.48 -2.93
C SER A 49 -5.76 19.34 -3.91
N THR A 50 -6.25 19.47 -5.14
CA THR A 50 -5.80 20.54 -6.02
C THR A 50 -6.16 21.87 -5.34
N PRO A 51 -5.24 22.85 -5.25
CA PRO A 51 -5.61 24.15 -4.71
C PRO A 51 -6.71 24.74 -5.61
N LYS A 52 -7.82 25.17 -5.00
CA LYS A 52 -8.79 26.05 -5.66
C LYS A 52 -7.98 27.21 -6.28
N PRO A 53 -8.26 27.64 -7.53
CA PRO A 53 -7.58 28.78 -8.12
C PRO A 53 -8.05 30.06 -7.42
N SER A 54 -7.48 30.36 -6.26
CA SER A 54 -7.64 31.64 -5.56
C SER A 54 -6.50 32.58 -5.98
N SER A 55 -6.44 32.92 -7.27
CA SER A 55 -5.79 34.12 -7.77
C SER A 55 -6.14 34.32 -9.25
N PRO A 56 -6.69 35.47 -9.67
CA PRO A 56 -6.86 35.79 -11.08
C PRO A 56 -5.50 36.19 -11.66
N LEU A 57 -4.71 35.22 -12.09
CA LEU A 57 -3.54 35.46 -12.95
C LEU A 57 -3.95 35.20 -14.41
N PRO A 58 -3.41 35.98 -15.37
CA PRO A 58 -3.93 36.03 -16.72
C PRO A 58 -3.73 34.70 -17.45
N ALA A 59 -4.79 34.26 -18.12
CA ALA A 59 -4.85 33.02 -18.86
C ALA A 59 -3.81 32.98 -19.99
N THR A 60 -2.71 32.25 -19.78
CA THR A 60 -1.92 31.72 -20.90
C THR A 60 -2.65 30.50 -21.44
N ASN A 61 -3.06 30.62 -22.70
CA ASN A 61 -3.87 29.68 -23.47
C ASN A 61 -3.12 28.37 -23.83
N THR A 62 -2.67 27.61 -22.83
CA THR A 62 -2.27 26.21 -23.04
C THR A 62 -3.46 25.30 -22.70
N ARG A 63 -4.07 24.73 -23.74
CA ARG A 63 -4.94 23.55 -23.63
C ARG A 63 -4.10 22.41 -23.05
N GLY A 64 -4.04 22.32 -21.73
CA GLY A 64 -3.36 21.26 -21.00
C GLY A 64 -4.27 20.84 -19.86
N GLU A 65 -4.75 19.61 -19.92
CA GLU A 65 -5.62 18.97 -18.95
C GLU A 65 -5.17 19.26 -17.52
N THR A 66 -5.97 20.00 -16.74
CA THR A 66 -5.78 20.03 -15.29
C THR A 66 -5.93 18.60 -14.78
N PRO A 67 -4.92 18.01 -14.12
CA PRO A 67 -5.04 16.67 -13.58
C PRO A 67 -6.20 16.67 -12.56
N LEU A 68 -7.26 15.93 -12.89
CA LEU A 68 -8.52 15.95 -12.13
C LEU A 68 -8.33 15.48 -10.69
N TYR A 69 -7.27 14.74 -10.39
CA TYR A 69 -6.90 14.26 -9.07
C TYR A 69 -5.38 14.12 -8.95
N THR A 70 -4.78 14.72 -7.91
CA THR A 70 -3.36 14.53 -7.57
C THR A 70 -3.26 13.77 -6.26
N PHE A 71 -2.27 12.91 -6.12
CA PHE A 71 -2.02 12.15 -4.90
C PHE A 71 -0.52 12.12 -4.59
N ARG A 72 -0.21 11.91 -3.31
CA ARG A 72 1.15 11.70 -2.81
C ARG A 72 1.32 10.24 -2.44
N THR A 73 2.37 9.62 -2.98
CA THR A 73 2.78 8.27 -2.57
C THR A 73 3.82 8.37 -1.46
N ILE A 74 3.64 7.60 -0.40
CA ILE A 74 4.61 7.43 0.69
C ILE A 74 5.05 5.98 0.74
N GLN A 75 6.37 5.78 0.81
CA GLN A 75 7.01 4.49 0.97
C GLN A 75 8.15 4.64 1.98
N THR A 76 8.03 3.95 3.10
CA THR A 76 9.02 3.97 4.20
C THR A 76 9.39 2.56 4.62
N LEU A 77 10.49 2.41 5.35
CA LEU A 77 10.91 1.11 5.88
C LEU A 77 10.08 0.76 7.11
N ILE A 78 9.21 -0.23 6.99
CA ILE A 78 8.34 -0.68 8.07
C ILE A 78 8.79 -2.08 8.49
N PRO A 79 9.33 -2.27 9.71
CA PRO A 79 9.70 -3.59 10.19
C PRO A 79 8.43 -4.43 10.47
N PRO A 80 8.51 -5.78 10.33
CA PRO A 80 7.38 -6.68 10.59
C PRO A 80 6.98 -6.73 12.08
N HIS A 81 7.89 -6.32 12.98
CA HIS A 81 7.64 -6.21 14.41
C HIS A 81 7.96 -4.82 14.91
N THR A 82 7.25 -4.39 15.95
CA THR A 82 7.52 -3.14 16.67
C THR A 82 8.79 -3.26 17.53
N ALA A 83 9.24 -2.14 18.10
CA ALA A 83 10.36 -2.13 19.04
C ALA A 83 10.12 -3.01 20.28
N SER A 84 8.86 -3.21 20.69
CA SER A 84 8.47 -4.12 21.77
C SER A 84 8.34 -5.58 21.34
N ARG A 85 8.74 -5.91 20.09
CA ARG A 85 8.63 -7.24 19.45
C ARG A 85 7.20 -7.73 19.22
N GLU A 86 6.22 -6.84 19.30
CA GLU A 86 4.85 -7.16 18.91
C GLU A 86 4.71 -7.15 17.38
N PRO A 87 3.81 -7.95 16.78
CA PRO A 87 3.51 -7.85 15.35
C PRO A 87 3.13 -6.42 14.95
N GLN A 88 3.69 -5.93 13.85
CA GLN A 88 3.35 -4.62 13.31
C GLN A 88 1.95 -4.67 12.70
N THR A 89 1.06 -3.78 13.15
CA THR A 89 -0.30 -3.68 12.59
C THR A 89 -0.42 -2.47 11.67
N ILE A 90 -1.53 -2.38 10.92
CA ILE A 90 -1.87 -1.19 10.13
C ILE A 90 -1.91 0.06 11.02
N GLY A 91 -2.55 -0.02 12.18
CA GLY A 91 -2.67 1.11 13.09
C GLY A 91 -1.33 1.56 13.68
N SER A 92 -0.45 0.63 14.07
CA SER A 92 0.89 1.00 14.57
C SER A 92 1.77 1.58 13.46
N ALA A 93 1.70 1.02 12.25
CA ALA A 93 2.44 1.52 11.10
C ALA A 93 1.95 2.91 10.67
N MET A 94 0.65 3.12 10.54
CA MET A 94 0.09 4.43 10.15
C MET A 94 0.39 5.50 11.19
N ASN A 95 0.27 5.19 12.48
CA ASN A 95 0.65 6.11 13.55
C ASN A 95 2.14 6.46 13.52
N SER A 96 3.01 5.53 13.12
CA SER A 96 4.45 5.80 13.00
C SER A 96 4.80 6.65 11.77
N VAL A 97 4.14 6.42 10.64
CA VAL A 97 4.48 7.08 9.36
C VAL A 97 3.76 8.43 9.21
N LEU A 98 2.53 8.52 9.70
CA LEU A 98 1.63 9.68 9.56
C LEU A 98 0.93 9.99 10.90
N PRO A 99 1.69 10.31 11.98
CA PRO A 99 1.13 10.46 13.33
C PRO A 99 0.06 11.55 13.45
N THR A 100 0.15 12.61 12.65
CA THR A 100 -0.84 13.71 12.65
C THR A 100 -2.18 13.29 12.06
N LEU A 101 -2.17 12.37 11.10
CA LEU A 101 -3.38 11.86 10.45
C LEU A 101 -3.94 10.62 11.18
N PHE A 102 -3.06 9.87 11.82
CA PHE A 102 -3.42 8.66 12.57
C PHE A 102 -2.94 8.77 14.03
N PRO A 103 -3.61 9.59 14.87
CA PRO A 103 -3.20 9.80 16.25
C PRO A 103 -3.42 8.57 17.15
N SER A 104 -4.36 7.68 16.77
CA SER A 104 -4.62 6.42 17.46
C SER A 104 -4.08 5.23 16.66
N ARG A 105 -3.59 4.21 17.37
CA ARG A 105 -3.17 2.91 16.82
C ARG A 105 -4.30 1.89 16.77
N ARG A 106 -5.41 2.16 17.46
CA ARG A 106 -6.53 1.22 17.64
C ARG A 106 -7.74 1.60 16.79
N ASP A 107 -7.96 2.90 16.67
CA ASP A 107 -9.19 3.45 16.10
C ASP A 107 -8.88 4.44 14.98
N ALA A 108 -9.64 4.36 13.90
CA ALA A 108 -9.63 5.35 12.83
C ALA A 108 -10.42 6.58 13.29
N ILE A 109 -9.72 7.68 13.59
CA ILE A 109 -10.34 8.91 14.11
C ILE A 109 -10.50 9.96 13.02
N LEU A 110 -9.43 10.22 12.27
CA LEU A 110 -9.40 11.29 11.25
C LEU A 110 -9.40 10.74 9.82
N ALA A 111 -8.97 9.49 9.65
CA ALA A 111 -8.88 8.85 8.35
C ALA A 111 -8.95 7.34 8.46
N GLU A 112 -9.43 6.71 7.39
CA GLU A 112 -9.46 5.28 7.18
C GLU A 112 -8.39 4.84 6.16
N VAL A 113 -8.01 3.58 6.27
CA VAL A 113 -7.08 2.92 5.35
C VAL A 113 -7.90 1.96 4.50
N ILE A 114 -7.81 2.10 3.18
CA ILE A 114 -8.50 1.27 2.19
C ILE A 114 -7.50 0.37 1.48
N LEU A 115 -7.78 -0.93 1.43
CA LEU A 115 -7.05 -1.96 0.68
C LEU A 115 -8.04 -2.75 -0.16
N HIS A 116 -7.77 -2.95 -1.46
CA HIS A 116 -8.67 -3.65 -2.39
C HIS A 116 -10.12 -3.13 -2.38
N GLY A 117 -10.30 -1.83 -2.10
CA GLY A 117 -11.62 -1.19 -2.05
C GLY A 117 -12.39 -1.35 -0.72
N ALA A 118 -11.82 -2.00 0.29
CA ALA A 118 -12.43 -2.17 1.60
C ALA A 118 -11.61 -1.51 2.73
N THR A 119 -12.28 -1.12 3.82
CA THR A 119 -11.61 -0.59 5.00
C THR A 119 -10.81 -1.67 5.71
N VAL A 120 -9.58 -1.33 6.11
CA VAL A 120 -8.68 -2.25 6.80
C VAL A 120 -8.73 -1.98 8.31
N PRO A 121 -9.04 -2.99 9.13
CA PRO A 121 -8.99 -2.84 10.59
C PRO A 121 -7.59 -2.47 11.07
N PHE A 122 -7.47 -1.52 12.00
CA PHE A 122 -6.16 -1.08 12.51
C PHE A 122 -5.40 -2.17 13.28
N LYS A 123 -6.12 -3.19 13.76
CA LYS A 123 -5.56 -4.39 14.38
C LYS A 123 -5.01 -5.42 13.39
N ALA A 124 -5.26 -5.26 12.09
CA ALA A 124 -4.78 -6.19 11.08
C ALA A 124 -3.25 -6.20 11.03
N VAL A 125 -2.65 -7.40 11.10
CA VAL A 125 -1.21 -7.60 11.10
C VAL A 125 -0.68 -7.42 9.67
N LEU A 126 0.33 -6.57 9.51
CA LEU A 126 0.87 -6.22 8.19
C LEU A 126 1.49 -7.40 7.46
N GLU A 127 2.11 -8.32 8.19
CA GLU A 127 2.71 -9.52 7.61
C GLU A 127 1.65 -10.46 7.05
N GLU A 128 0.50 -10.62 7.73
CA GLU A 128 -0.63 -11.41 7.22
C GLU A 128 -1.25 -10.74 5.99
N LEU A 129 -1.45 -9.41 6.04
CA LEU A 129 -1.92 -8.66 4.88
C LEU A 129 -0.97 -8.75 3.69
N MET A 130 0.34 -8.83 3.91
CA MET A 130 1.31 -9.02 2.83
C MET A 130 1.13 -10.39 2.16
N ARG A 131 0.93 -11.45 2.95
CA ARG A 131 0.79 -12.81 2.44
C ARG A 131 -0.52 -13.01 1.68
N GLU A 132 -1.61 -12.43 2.18
CA GLU A 132 -2.96 -12.72 1.68
C GLU A 132 -3.55 -11.64 0.77
N ALA A 133 -3.08 -10.39 0.88
CA ALA A 133 -3.70 -9.23 0.23
C ALA A 133 -2.69 -8.32 -0.48
N SER A 134 -1.47 -8.80 -0.76
CA SER A 134 -0.58 -8.10 -1.68
C SER A 134 -1.12 -8.16 -3.11
N TYR A 135 -0.76 -7.15 -3.89
CA TYR A 135 -1.04 -7.12 -5.33
C TYR A 135 -0.08 -8.05 -6.06
N ALA A 136 -0.30 -8.26 -7.36
CA ALA A 136 0.55 -9.12 -8.19
C ALA A 136 2.03 -8.69 -8.24
N ASP A 137 2.34 -7.45 -7.87
CA ASP A 137 3.70 -6.92 -7.74
C ASP A 137 4.36 -7.24 -6.38
N GLY A 138 3.64 -7.90 -5.47
CA GLY A 138 4.07 -8.25 -4.11
C GLY A 138 3.96 -7.11 -3.10
N TRP A 139 3.36 -5.96 -3.47
CA TRP A 139 3.19 -4.82 -2.57
C TRP A 139 1.80 -4.78 -1.97
N ILE A 140 1.72 -4.31 -0.72
CA ILE A 140 0.47 -3.81 -0.15
C ILE A 140 0.31 -2.36 -0.61
N ASN A 141 -0.76 -2.07 -1.34
CA ASN A 141 -1.09 -0.73 -1.81
C ASN A 141 -2.34 -0.25 -1.07
N VAL A 142 -2.19 0.76 -0.20
CA VAL A 142 -3.28 1.31 0.60
C VAL A 142 -3.58 2.75 0.27
N CYS A 143 -4.87 3.09 0.19
CA CYS A 143 -5.34 4.47 0.02
C CYS A 143 -5.83 5.02 1.36
N VAL A 144 -5.54 6.29 1.62
CA VAL A 144 -6.04 6.99 2.81
C VAL A 144 -7.26 7.82 2.44
N VAL A 145 -8.35 7.67 3.20
CA VAL A 145 -9.58 8.43 3.02
C VAL A 145 -9.88 9.20 4.31
N MET A 146 -10.11 10.51 4.20
CA MET A 146 -10.47 11.34 5.35
C MET A 146 -11.88 10.98 5.85
N LEU A 147 -12.03 10.86 7.16
CA LEU A 147 -13.34 10.76 7.79
C LEU A 147 -13.95 12.17 7.89
N ASN A 148 -15.19 12.31 7.42
CA ASN A 148 -15.95 13.56 7.46
C ASN A 148 -16.77 13.67 8.75
#